data_AF-A0A2S9X535-F1
#
_entry.id   AF-A0A2S9X535-F1
#
_cell.length_a   1.000
_cell.length_b   1.000
_cell.length_c   1.000
_cell.angle_alpha   90.00
_cell.angle_beta   90.00
_cell.angle_gamma   90.00
#
_symmetry.space_group_name_H-M   'P 1'
#
loop_
_entity.id
_entity.type
_entity.pdbx_description
1 polymer ?
#
loop_
_entity_poly.entity_id
_entity_poly.type
_entity_poly.pdbx_seq_one_letter_code
_entity_poly.pdbx_strand_id
1 'polypeptide(L)'
;MAKEDILDTRVLPTNIIADAYEDFRVFLWIVWQAIGLPAPTPIQYDMADSLQRPPSDRFIIMAFRGAAKSFVTCAFAVWCLWRNPNLKVMIVSASKDRADANAVFVKKIIHTLHFLEHLKAGPEQRDSQNIFDVGPALPDISPSIKSVGITGQITGSRADILISDDVEVPKNSATQIQRDKLGELVREYDAILKPGGQIIYLGTPQCEASLYNELQQRGYLCRVWPLLYPEDERRLANYGRNLAPMIAEALEADPSLAGTTTEPSRFSMEEVAKRRLSYGAAGFALQFLLDTSLSDAEKYPLKLSSLIVTQLDKDSTSMVWHWAASDATRLADVPCVGMKGDALYGPFVRSKDVYSFSGGVLAIDPSGRGKDETAYAIVKFLNGFLFVMEVGGLQGGYGEAVLQTLANKAKYWNVSNVLIESNFGDGMFTQLITPVFQKVGHPVGIEEVRSTTMKEARIIDTLEPVIESHKLIVNQSVVTDDYQVYMRDPAYSLFYQMTRICREKGALAHDDRLDALAMAVRFWLDYMAVDAEKGVEAKREDWLEAQLNKPEVTTWELDINGYRVLMTDAQDDLLNLRMY
;
A
#
# COMPACT_ATOMS: atom_id res chain seq x y z
N MET A 1 3.25 23.37 -11.79
CA MET A 1 3.05 24.78 -11.43
C MET A 1 4.39 25.48 -11.54
N ALA A 2 4.44 26.59 -12.28
CA ALA A 2 5.62 27.43 -12.31
C ALA A 2 5.76 28.14 -10.95
N LYS A 3 6.96 28.64 -10.62
CA LYS A 3 7.22 29.41 -9.39
C LYS A 3 6.35 30.67 -9.25
N GLU A 4 5.66 31.06 -10.32
CA GLU A 4 4.83 32.26 -10.44
C GLU A 4 3.38 32.08 -9.93
N ASP A 5 2.94 30.85 -9.60
CA ASP A 5 1.56 30.57 -9.16
C ASP A 5 1.36 30.48 -7.63
N ILE A 6 2.37 30.79 -6.82
CA ILE A 6 2.27 30.70 -5.34
C ILE A 6 1.68 31.99 -4.79
N LEU A 7 0.64 31.89 -3.96
CA LEU A 7 -0.05 33.04 -3.37
C LEU A 7 0.88 33.85 -2.45
N ASP A 8 1.10 35.13 -2.80
CA ASP A 8 1.80 36.07 -1.93
C ASP A 8 0.86 36.59 -0.83
N THR A 9 1.09 36.12 0.39
CA THR A 9 0.24 36.46 1.54
C THR A 9 0.43 37.89 2.05
N ARG A 10 1.44 38.63 1.56
CA ARG A 10 1.69 40.04 1.92
C ARG A 10 0.69 41.01 1.29
N VAL A 11 0.10 40.62 0.16
CA VAL A 11 -0.85 41.45 -0.59
C VAL A 11 -2.31 41.01 -0.38
N LEU A 12 -2.55 40.09 0.57
CA LEU A 12 -3.91 39.62 0.86
C LEU A 12 -4.78 40.76 1.43
N PRO A 13 -5.99 40.98 0.87
CA PRO A 13 -6.92 41.97 1.41
C PRO A 13 -7.31 41.69 2.86
N THR A 14 -7.44 42.73 3.67
CA THR A 14 -7.76 42.62 5.10
C THR A 14 -9.08 41.89 5.37
N ASN A 15 -10.07 42.04 4.49
CA ASN A 15 -11.35 41.31 4.61
C ASN A 15 -11.17 39.80 4.45
N ILE A 16 -10.29 39.34 3.55
CA ILE A 16 -10.01 37.91 3.37
C ILE A 16 -9.29 37.34 4.60
N ILE A 17 -8.40 38.12 5.22
CA ILE A 17 -7.75 37.73 6.47
C ILE A 17 -8.78 37.66 7.60
N ALA A 18 -9.72 38.60 7.68
CA ALA A 18 -10.81 38.55 8.65
C ALA A 18 -11.72 37.33 8.43
N ASP A 19 -12.08 37.03 7.19
CA ASP A 19 -12.86 35.83 6.84
C ASP A 19 -12.10 34.55 7.23
N ALA A 20 -10.79 34.50 7.00
CA ALA A 20 -9.93 33.38 7.42
C ALA A 20 -9.81 33.24 8.94
N TYR A 21 -9.94 34.33 9.69
CA TYR A 21 -9.95 34.30 11.15
C TYR A 21 -11.24 33.67 11.70
N GLU A 22 -12.38 33.92 11.04
CA GLU A 22 -13.69 33.41 11.45
C GLU A 22 -13.99 31.99 10.92
N ASP A 23 -13.53 31.67 9.70
CA ASP A 23 -13.79 30.39 9.05
C ASP A 23 -12.49 29.65 8.68
N PHE A 24 -12.29 28.49 9.30
CA PHE A 24 -11.10 27.68 9.07
C PHE A 24 -10.98 27.21 7.61
N ARG A 25 -12.09 27.06 6.88
CA ARG A 25 -12.05 26.65 5.47
C ARG A 25 -11.38 27.69 4.58
N VAL A 26 -11.60 28.97 4.86
CA VAL A 26 -10.96 30.07 4.14
C VAL A 26 -9.46 30.09 4.47
N PHE A 27 -9.11 29.91 5.75
CA PHE A 27 -7.71 29.77 6.18
C PHE A 27 -7.01 28.59 5.49
N LEU A 28 -7.66 27.42 5.42
CA LEU A 28 -7.13 26.22 4.76
C LEU A 28 -6.80 26.48 3.29
N TRP A 29 -7.69 27.16 2.57
CA TRP A 29 -7.45 27.53 1.18
C TRP A 29 -6.20 28.41 1.04
N ILE A 30 -6.06 29.43 1.89
CA ILE A 30 -4.88 30.31 1.90
C ILE A 30 -3.60 29.50 2.14
N VAL A 31 -3.60 28.59 3.11
CA VAL A 31 -2.45 27.72 3.40
C VAL A 31 -2.06 26.92 2.17
N TRP A 32 -3.03 26.27 1.50
CA TRP A 32 -2.75 25.42 0.33
C TRP A 32 -2.13 26.24 -0.80
N GLN A 33 -2.69 27.40 -1.10
CA GLN A 33 -2.17 28.27 -2.16
C GLN A 33 -0.79 28.86 -1.81
N ALA A 34 -0.56 29.22 -0.55
CA ALA A 34 0.71 29.80 -0.10
C ALA A 34 1.88 28.79 -0.10
N ILE A 35 1.59 27.49 -0.01
CA ILE A 35 2.61 26.43 -0.09
C ILE A 35 2.66 25.74 -1.46
N GLY A 36 1.90 26.25 -2.46
CA GLY A 36 1.91 25.76 -3.84
C GLY A 36 1.17 24.44 -4.06
N LEU A 37 0.16 24.13 -3.25
CA LEU A 37 -0.74 23.00 -3.46
C LEU A 37 -1.96 23.42 -4.31
N PRO A 38 -2.60 22.48 -5.03
CA PRO A 38 -3.92 22.70 -5.62
C PRO A 38 -4.94 23.16 -4.58
N ALA A 39 -6.08 23.71 -5.01
CA ALA A 39 -7.15 24.06 -4.08
C ALA A 39 -7.61 22.83 -3.24
N PRO A 40 -7.99 23.01 -1.96
CA PRO A 40 -8.49 21.92 -1.15
C PRO A 40 -9.68 21.21 -1.81
N THR A 41 -9.74 19.88 -1.65
CA THR A 41 -10.85 19.09 -2.20
C THR A 41 -12.12 19.29 -1.37
N PRO A 42 -13.31 18.93 -1.91
CA PRO A 42 -14.55 18.97 -1.14
C PRO A 42 -14.46 18.18 0.18
N ILE A 43 -13.80 17.01 0.18
CA ILE A 43 -13.55 16.21 1.39
C ILE A 43 -12.64 16.95 2.37
N GLN A 44 -11.60 17.62 1.89
CA GLN A 44 -10.72 18.42 2.77
C GLN A 44 -11.47 19.59 3.40
N TYR A 45 -12.38 20.24 2.67
CA TYR A 45 -13.25 21.28 3.22
C TYR A 45 -14.25 20.73 4.24
N ASP A 46 -14.82 19.55 4.00
CA ASP A 46 -15.75 18.91 4.93
C ASP A 46 -15.06 18.43 6.22
N MET A 47 -13.84 17.89 6.10
CA MET A 47 -12.98 17.60 7.26
C MET A 47 -12.62 18.89 8.02
N ALA A 48 -12.31 19.97 7.32
CA ALA A 48 -12.04 21.27 7.93
C ALA A 48 -13.26 21.80 8.68
N ASP A 49 -14.45 21.69 8.08
CA ASP A 49 -15.69 22.07 8.74
C ASP A 49 -15.95 21.25 10.01
N SER A 50 -15.72 19.94 9.91
CA SER A 50 -15.84 19.02 11.05
C SER A 50 -14.82 19.31 12.15
N LEU A 51 -13.63 19.83 11.83
CA LEU A 51 -12.63 20.21 12.83
C LEU A 51 -13.01 21.51 13.54
N GLN A 52 -13.50 22.53 12.83
CA GLN A 52 -13.94 23.78 13.45
C GLN A 52 -15.26 23.65 14.21
N ARG A 53 -16.12 22.69 13.80
CA ARG A 53 -17.40 22.38 14.44
C ARG A 53 -17.47 20.87 14.74
N PRO A 54 -16.67 20.40 15.70
CA PRO A 54 -16.58 18.97 15.99
C PRO A 54 -17.87 18.46 16.63
N PRO A 55 -18.30 17.24 16.31
CA PRO A 55 -19.50 16.66 16.92
C PRO A 55 -19.30 16.32 18.41
N SER A 56 -18.04 16.26 18.88
CA SER A 56 -17.63 15.97 20.25
C SER A 56 -16.21 16.50 20.51
N ASP A 57 -15.87 16.71 21.79
CA ASP A 57 -14.49 16.99 22.23
C ASP A 57 -13.58 15.73 22.17
N ARG A 58 -14.17 14.56 21.92
CA ARG A 58 -13.51 13.28 21.64
C ARG A 58 -13.88 12.83 20.23
N PHE A 59 -13.03 13.15 19.26
CA PHE A 59 -13.37 13.04 17.84
C PHE A 59 -12.37 12.17 17.07
N ILE A 60 -12.88 11.32 16.18
CA ILE A 60 -12.10 10.46 15.28
C ILE A 60 -12.43 10.84 13.84
N ILE A 61 -11.40 11.17 13.07
CA ILE A 61 -11.43 11.35 11.62
C ILE A 61 -10.77 10.13 10.99
N MET A 62 -11.59 9.26 10.39
CA MET A 62 -11.10 8.21 9.51
C MET A 62 -11.28 8.68 8.06
N ALA A 63 -10.19 8.87 7.35
CA ALA A 63 -10.21 9.28 5.95
C ALA A 63 -9.24 8.43 5.15
N PHE A 64 -9.60 8.07 3.92
CA PHE A 64 -8.82 7.15 3.11
C PHE A 64 -7.37 7.61 2.95
N ARG A 65 -6.46 6.66 2.76
CA ARG A 65 -5.04 6.98 2.59
C ARG A 65 -4.82 7.83 1.33
N GLY A 66 -4.47 9.09 1.52
CA GLY A 66 -4.33 10.08 0.43
C GLY A 66 -5.27 11.29 0.55
N ALA A 67 -6.21 11.28 1.49
CA ALA A 67 -7.12 12.40 1.77
C ALA A 67 -6.44 13.64 2.40
N ALA A 68 -5.17 13.54 2.80
CA ALA A 68 -4.38 14.60 3.44
C ALA A 68 -4.88 15.03 4.84
N LYS A 69 -5.49 14.11 5.60
CA LYS A 69 -6.00 14.33 6.98
C LYS A 69 -4.99 15.01 7.93
N SER A 70 -3.73 14.60 7.90
CA SER A 70 -2.67 15.15 8.76
C SER A 70 -2.33 16.60 8.38
N PHE A 71 -2.31 16.93 7.07
CA PHE A 71 -2.06 18.29 6.59
C PHE A 71 -3.18 19.24 7.03
N VAL A 72 -4.44 18.84 6.82
CA VAL A 72 -5.61 19.67 7.20
C VAL A 72 -5.58 19.93 8.70
N THR A 73 -5.31 18.90 9.52
CA THR A 73 -5.29 19.04 10.98
C THR A 73 -4.09 19.85 11.49
N CYS A 74 -2.93 19.82 10.79
CA CYS A 74 -1.82 20.73 11.10
C CYS A 74 -2.19 22.19 10.82
N ALA A 75 -2.87 22.47 9.70
CA ALA A 75 -3.38 23.82 9.43
C ALA A 75 -4.40 24.26 10.49
N PHE A 76 -5.25 23.34 10.96
CA PHE A 76 -6.19 23.60 12.05
C PHE A 76 -5.48 23.98 13.35
N ALA A 77 -4.39 23.29 13.70
CA ALA A 77 -3.58 23.63 14.87
C ALA A 77 -3.04 25.07 14.79
N VAL A 78 -2.55 25.49 13.62
CA VAL A 78 -2.10 26.88 13.40
C VAL A 78 -3.25 27.87 13.54
N TRP A 79 -4.40 27.57 12.94
CA TRP A 79 -5.59 28.41 13.03
C TRP A 79 -6.06 28.61 14.48
N CYS A 80 -6.06 27.53 15.27
CA CYS A 80 -6.35 27.60 16.71
C CYS A 80 -5.34 28.49 17.47
N LEU A 81 -4.04 28.34 17.21
CA LEU A 81 -3.00 29.16 17.84
C LEU A 81 -3.05 30.62 17.44
N TRP A 82 -3.44 30.92 16.20
CA TRP A 82 -3.65 32.28 15.73
C TRP A 82 -4.80 32.98 16.46
N ARG A 83 -5.87 32.25 16.74
CA ARG A 83 -7.02 32.76 17.49
C ARG A 83 -6.78 32.81 18.99
N ASN A 84 -6.01 31.87 19.52
CA ASN A 84 -5.62 31.83 20.92
C ASN A 84 -4.18 31.31 21.09
N PRO A 85 -3.20 32.20 21.29
CA PRO A 85 -1.78 31.83 21.39
C PRO A 85 -1.43 31.09 22.68
N ASN A 86 -2.35 30.99 23.65
CA ASN A 86 -2.11 30.29 24.91
C ASN A 86 -2.48 28.81 24.87
N LEU A 87 -3.09 28.33 23.78
CA LEU A 87 -3.40 26.91 23.60
C LEU A 87 -2.12 26.08 23.54
N LYS A 88 -2.16 24.90 24.14
CA LYS A 88 -1.08 23.90 24.10
C LYS A 88 -1.52 22.74 23.23
N VAL A 89 -0.85 22.55 22.11
CA VAL A 89 -1.16 21.51 21.13
C VAL A 89 -0.11 20.40 21.22
N MET A 90 -0.56 19.17 21.47
CA MET A 90 0.30 17.99 21.50
C MET A 90 -0.01 17.10 20.29
N ILE A 91 1.00 16.79 19.50
CA ILE A 91 0.91 15.89 18.34
C ILE A 91 1.55 14.56 18.71
N VAL A 92 0.76 13.49 18.65
CA VAL A 92 1.20 12.12 18.96
C VAL A 92 1.07 11.26 17.71
N SER A 93 2.10 10.49 17.37
CA SER A 93 2.04 9.53 16.25
C SER A 93 2.64 8.18 16.63
N ALA A 94 2.47 7.16 15.78
CA ALA A 94 3.05 5.84 16.03
C ALA A 94 4.59 5.87 16.21
N SER A 95 5.28 6.78 15.51
CA SER A 95 6.71 7.05 15.69
C SER A 95 6.96 8.52 15.96
N LYS A 96 8.09 8.82 16.61
CA LYS A 96 8.50 10.20 16.89
C LYS A 96 8.74 10.98 15.60
N ASP A 97 9.41 10.40 14.61
CA ASP A 97 9.76 11.10 13.35
C ASP A 97 8.51 11.58 12.60
N ARG A 98 7.41 10.81 12.63
CA ARG A 98 6.13 11.23 12.03
C ARG A 98 5.51 12.41 12.78
N ALA A 99 5.51 12.36 14.12
CA ALA A 99 5.02 13.45 14.94
C ALA A 99 5.86 14.73 14.74
N ASP A 100 7.19 14.59 14.70
CA ASP A 100 8.13 15.68 14.48
C ASP A 100 7.90 16.33 13.10
N ALA A 101 7.66 15.54 12.05
CA ALA A 101 7.35 16.05 10.71
C ALA A 101 6.08 16.93 10.69
N ASN A 102 5.04 16.53 11.42
CA ASN A 102 3.82 17.33 11.57
C ASN A 102 4.09 18.65 12.33
N ALA A 103 4.86 18.62 13.41
CA ALA A 103 5.24 19.83 14.14
C ALA A 103 6.08 20.80 13.28
N VAL A 104 7.01 20.26 12.48
CA VAL A 104 7.78 21.03 11.50
C VAL A 104 6.85 21.67 10.47
N PHE A 105 5.82 20.96 10.00
CA PHE A 105 4.86 21.49 9.05
C PHE A 105 4.03 22.63 9.66
N VAL A 106 3.55 22.48 10.90
CA VAL A 106 2.88 23.58 11.64
C VAL A 106 3.77 24.82 11.70
N LYS A 107 5.04 24.65 12.10
CA LYS A 107 6.01 25.76 12.16
C LYS A 107 6.22 26.39 10.78
N LYS A 108 6.33 25.58 9.73
CA LYS A 108 6.48 26.07 8.35
C LYS A 108 5.29 26.92 7.90
N ILE A 109 4.05 26.52 8.24
CA ILE A 109 2.86 27.32 7.92
C ILE A 109 2.96 28.71 8.59
N ILE A 110 3.28 28.76 9.89
CA ILE A 110 3.45 30.02 10.63
C ILE A 110 4.50 30.92 9.97
N HIS A 111 5.63 30.34 9.53
CA HIS A 111 6.69 31.09 8.87
C HIS A 111 6.35 31.52 7.44
N THR A 112 5.42 30.84 6.76
CA THR A 112 5.07 31.13 5.36
C THR A 112 4.01 32.22 5.25
N LEU A 113 3.03 32.26 6.17
CA LEU A 113 1.94 33.22 6.12
C LEU A 113 2.33 34.55 6.76
N HIS A 114 2.38 35.63 5.97
CA HIS A 114 2.86 36.93 6.45
C HIS A 114 2.03 37.49 7.60
N PHE A 115 0.70 37.36 7.55
CA PHE A 115 -0.18 37.84 8.62
C PHE A 115 -0.05 37.05 9.94
N LEU A 116 0.66 35.91 9.94
CA LEU A 116 1.01 35.14 11.13
C LEU A 116 2.42 35.44 11.66
N GLU A 117 3.11 36.44 11.12
CA GLU A 117 4.49 36.76 11.51
C GLU A 117 4.66 37.04 13.00
N HIS A 118 3.65 37.63 13.63
CA HIS A 118 3.61 37.88 15.07
C HIS A 118 3.58 36.59 15.93
N LEU A 119 3.24 35.43 15.36
CA LEU A 119 3.24 34.13 16.04
C LEU A 119 4.63 33.45 16.04
N LYS A 120 5.61 33.97 15.30
CA LYS A 120 6.98 33.43 15.32
C LYS A 120 7.57 33.56 16.73
N ALA A 121 8.27 32.53 17.18
CA ALA A 121 8.91 32.53 18.50
C ALA A 121 9.92 33.68 18.64
N GLY A 122 9.91 34.34 19.80
CA GLY A 122 10.93 35.32 20.15
C GLY A 122 12.26 34.68 20.58
N PRO A 123 13.34 35.47 20.72
CA PRO A 123 14.68 34.95 21.03
C PRO A 123 14.81 34.18 22.35
N GLU A 124 13.97 34.49 23.34
CA GLU A 124 13.98 33.88 24.67
C GLU A 124 12.97 32.72 24.80
N GLN A 125 12.17 32.46 23.76
CA GLN A 125 11.19 31.38 23.75
C GLN A 125 11.80 30.08 23.22
N ARG A 126 11.16 28.96 23.54
CA ARG A 126 11.54 27.66 22.99
C ARG A 126 11.28 27.67 21.50
N ASP A 127 12.28 27.36 20.68
CA ASP A 127 12.14 27.40 19.23
C ASP A 127 12.83 26.22 18.50
N SER A 128 12.74 25.02 19.05
CA SER A 128 13.20 23.83 18.32
C SER A 128 12.24 23.46 17.18
N GLN A 129 12.65 22.57 16.27
CA GLN A 129 11.82 22.17 15.13
C GLN A 129 10.53 21.45 15.54
N ASN A 130 10.57 20.70 16.64
CA ASN A 130 9.53 19.76 17.04
C ASN A 130 8.90 20.11 18.41
N ILE A 131 9.49 21.06 19.14
CA ILE A 131 8.99 21.65 20.39
C ILE A 131 9.23 23.17 20.36
N PHE A 132 8.17 23.97 20.28
CA PHE A 132 8.30 25.42 20.22
C PHE A 132 7.10 26.16 20.83
N ASP A 133 7.32 27.45 21.14
CA ASP A 133 6.31 28.38 21.58
C ASP A 133 5.96 29.39 20.49
N VAL A 134 4.71 29.85 20.45
CA VAL A 134 4.32 30.97 19.57
C VAL A 134 4.60 32.30 20.28
N GLY A 135 4.98 33.32 19.51
CA GLY A 135 5.40 34.63 20.00
C GLY A 135 4.56 35.19 21.16
N PRO A 136 3.22 35.31 20.99
CA PRO A 136 2.36 35.92 22.02
C PRO A 136 2.00 34.98 23.18
N ALA A 137 2.49 33.74 23.20
CA ALA A 137 2.17 32.79 24.26
C ALA A 137 2.75 33.24 25.61
N LEU A 138 1.93 33.14 26.65
CA LEU A 138 2.40 33.37 28.02
C LEU A 138 3.31 32.22 28.50
N PRO A 139 4.26 32.51 29.42
CA PRO A 139 5.12 31.49 30.00
C PRO A 139 4.34 30.33 30.63
N ASP A 140 4.64 29.10 30.20
CA ASP A 140 4.02 27.87 30.72
C ASP A 140 5.08 26.74 30.73
N ILE A 141 4.87 25.75 31.58
CA ILE A 141 5.68 24.52 31.60
C ILE A 141 5.51 23.79 30.26
N SER A 142 4.28 23.71 29.75
CA SER A 142 3.94 23.08 28.49
C SER A 142 4.17 24.04 27.32
N PRO A 143 4.91 23.61 26.27
CA PRO A 143 5.14 24.41 25.08
C PRO A 143 3.85 24.53 24.24
N SER A 144 3.79 25.54 23.38
CA SER A 144 2.64 25.78 22.49
C SER A 144 2.42 24.62 21.50
N ILE A 145 3.51 24.07 20.94
CA ILE A 145 3.51 22.84 20.15
C ILE A 145 4.52 21.86 20.73
N LYS A 146 4.09 20.60 20.93
CA LYS A 146 4.98 19.47 21.26
C LYS A 146 4.62 18.27 20.42
N SER A 147 5.61 17.64 19.81
CA SER A 147 5.46 16.35 19.13
C SER A 147 6.12 15.22 19.90
N VAL A 148 5.51 14.03 19.86
CA VAL A 148 5.95 12.86 20.62
C VAL A 148 5.48 11.57 19.96
N GLY A 149 6.27 10.49 20.05
CA GLY A 149 5.80 9.16 19.65
C GLY A 149 4.90 8.54 20.73
N ILE A 150 3.99 7.64 20.37
CA ILE A 150 3.04 7.01 21.30
C ILE A 150 3.71 6.21 22.43
N THR A 151 4.91 5.68 22.19
CA THR A 151 5.73 5.02 23.23
C THR A 151 6.69 5.96 23.94
N GLY A 152 6.70 7.25 23.56
CA GLY A 152 7.53 8.27 24.17
C GLY A 152 6.96 8.74 25.51
N GLN A 153 7.73 9.55 26.23
CA GLN A 153 7.26 10.15 27.47
C GLN A 153 6.25 11.26 27.18
N ILE A 154 4.98 10.89 27.20
CA ILE A 154 3.84 11.79 27.00
C ILE A 154 3.38 12.46 28.31
N THR A 155 3.72 11.85 29.46
CA THR A 155 3.36 12.34 30.80
C THR A 155 4.18 13.57 31.23
N GLY A 156 3.57 14.45 32.02
CA GLY A 156 4.20 15.67 32.56
C GLY A 156 4.02 16.94 31.71
N SER A 157 3.41 16.84 30.53
CA SER A 157 2.94 17.99 29.75
C SER A 157 1.42 17.95 29.66
N ARG A 158 0.79 19.13 29.59
CA ARG A 158 -0.67 19.27 29.50
C ARG A 158 -1.04 19.88 28.16
N ALA A 159 -2.13 19.41 27.55
CA ALA A 159 -2.58 19.87 26.24
C ALA A 159 -4.03 20.37 26.29
N ASP A 160 -4.31 21.44 25.56
CA ASP A 160 -5.66 21.90 25.24
C ASP A 160 -6.18 21.16 24.00
N ILE A 161 -5.30 20.85 23.04
CA ILE A 161 -5.63 20.06 21.84
C ILE A 161 -4.62 18.92 21.72
N LEU A 162 -5.09 17.68 21.69
CA LEU A 162 -4.25 16.50 21.45
C LEU A 162 -4.62 15.91 20.09
N ILE A 163 -3.68 15.98 19.14
CA ILE A 163 -3.81 15.40 17.81
C ILE A 163 -3.07 14.06 17.79
N SER A 164 -3.79 12.97 17.59
CA SER A 164 -3.27 11.62 17.50
C SER A 164 -3.28 11.16 16.04
N ASP A 165 -2.17 11.33 15.34
CA ASP A 165 -2.05 11.11 13.90
C ASP A 165 -1.42 9.75 13.58
N ASP A 166 -2.17 8.87 12.92
CA ASP A 166 -1.76 7.53 12.47
C ASP A 166 -1.01 6.75 13.57
N VAL A 167 -1.61 6.70 14.76
CA VAL A 167 -1.06 5.96 15.91
C VAL A 167 -1.22 4.44 15.80
N GLU A 168 -2.22 3.97 15.04
CA GLU A 168 -2.36 2.57 14.68
C GLU A 168 -1.55 2.28 13.39
N VAL A 169 -0.57 1.37 13.48
CA VAL A 169 0.26 0.92 12.36
C VAL A 169 0.43 -0.59 12.42
N PRO A 170 0.73 -1.29 11.30
CA PRO A 170 0.84 -2.76 11.30
C PRO A 170 1.75 -3.31 12.41
N LYS A 171 2.84 -2.60 12.71
CA LYS A 171 3.81 -2.98 13.76
C LYS A 171 3.20 -3.05 15.17
N ASN A 172 2.18 -2.25 15.47
CA ASN A 172 1.55 -2.19 16.80
C ASN A 172 0.09 -2.67 16.81
N SER A 173 -0.43 -3.18 15.69
CA SER A 173 -1.79 -3.73 15.60
C SER A 173 -1.86 -5.19 15.14
N ALA A 174 -0.75 -5.79 14.71
CA ALA A 174 -0.73 -7.15 14.17
C ALA A 174 -1.21 -8.22 15.17
N THR A 175 -0.80 -8.14 16.45
CA THR A 175 -1.20 -9.12 17.47
C THR A 175 -2.15 -8.52 18.50
N GLN A 176 -2.96 -9.38 19.15
CA GLN A 176 -3.86 -8.93 20.22
C GLN A 176 -3.10 -8.23 21.35
N ILE A 177 -1.97 -8.77 21.79
CA ILE A 177 -1.12 -8.16 22.83
C ILE A 177 -0.64 -6.76 22.42
N GLN A 178 -0.28 -6.58 21.15
CA GLN A 178 0.13 -5.27 20.64
C GLN A 178 -1.03 -4.27 20.62
N ARG A 179 -2.23 -4.73 20.20
CA ARG A 179 -3.45 -3.93 20.24
C ARG A 179 -3.83 -3.53 21.66
N ASP A 180 -3.82 -4.46 22.61
CA ASP A 180 -4.09 -4.19 24.02
C ASP A 180 -3.12 -3.15 24.57
N LYS A 181 -1.82 -3.31 24.27
CA LYS A 181 -0.79 -2.34 24.66
C LYS A 181 -1.02 -0.96 24.06
N LEU A 182 -1.38 -0.87 22.78
CA LEU A 182 -1.73 0.40 22.15
C LEU A 182 -2.96 1.02 22.81
N GLY A 183 -3.98 0.20 23.08
CA GLY A 183 -5.21 0.57 23.76
C GLY A 183 -4.98 1.13 25.16
N GLU A 184 -4.00 0.61 25.90
CA GLU A 184 -3.52 1.16 27.19
C GLU A 184 -2.80 2.51 27.03
N LEU A 185 -1.84 2.59 26.10
CA LEU A 185 -1.05 3.81 25.88
C LEU A 185 -1.94 5.01 25.54
N VAL A 186 -2.98 4.81 24.73
CA VAL A 186 -3.89 5.90 24.38
C VAL A 186 -4.86 6.29 25.49
N ARG A 187 -5.06 5.47 26.54
CA ARG A 187 -5.86 5.89 27.72
C ARG A 187 -5.19 7.02 28.48
N GLU A 188 -3.86 7.12 28.42
CA GLU A 188 -3.13 8.22 29.07
C GLU A 188 -3.48 9.59 28.49
N TYR A 189 -4.07 9.66 27.29
CA TYR A 189 -4.44 10.93 26.66
C TYR A 189 -5.43 11.74 27.51
N ASP A 190 -6.40 11.09 28.15
CA ASP A 190 -7.35 11.77 29.02
C ASP A 190 -6.66 12.38 30.26
N ALA A 191 -5.56 11.76 30.73
CA ALA A 191 -4.74 12.30 31.81
C ALA A 191 -3.81 13.44 31.37
N ILE A 192 -3.61 13.65 30.06
CA ILE A 192 -2.84 14.77 29.49
C ILE A 192 -3.73 15.97 29.20
N LEU A 193 -4.99 15.71 28.84
CA LEU A 193 -5.92 16.74 28.40
C LEU A 193 -6.34 17.68 29.54
N LYS A 194 -6.34 18.98 29.27
CA LYS A 194 -6.87 20.01 30.17
C LYS A 194 -8.42 19.99 30.16
N PRO A 195 -9.08 20.43 31.25
CA PRO A 195 -10.54 20.59 31.24
C PRO A 195 -11.00 21.48 30.08
N GLY A 196 -11.98 21.02 29.30
CA GLY A 196 -12.46 21.72 28.10
C GLY A 196 -11.56 21.56 26.87
N GLY A 197 -10.50 20.75 26.95
CA GLY A 197 -9.66 20.42 25.81
C GLY A 197 -10.29 19.40 24.87
N GLN A 198 -9.65 19.19 23.72
CA GLN A 198 -10.10 18.30 22.66
C GLN A 198 -9.06 17.22 22.32
N ILE A 199 -9.52 15.99 22.07
CA ILE A 199 -8.71 14.91 21.49
C ILE A 199 -9.23 14.61 20.09
N ILE A 200 -8.32 14.63 19.11
CA ILE A 200 -8.59 14.40 17.70
C ILE A 200 -7.73 13.22 17.23
N TYR A 201 -8.35 12.10 16.90
CA TYR A 201 -7.68 10.98 16.25
C TYR A 201 -7.79 11.11 14.73
N LEU A 202 -6.68 10.90 14.03
CA LEU A 202 -6.61 10.77 12.58
C LEU A 202 -6.12 9.37 12.26
N GLY A 203 -6.82 8.64 11.39
CA GLY A 203 -6.48 7.24 11.20
C GLY A 203 -6.96 6.55 9.94
N THR A 204 -6.28 5.46 9.61
CA THR A 204 -6.80 4.37 8.76
C THR A 204 -6.70 3.05 9.52
N PRO A 205 -7.78 2.26 9.62
CA PRO A 205 -7.77 0.96 10.30
C PRO A 205 -6.71 0.02 9.72
N GLN A 206 -5.97 -0.72 10.57
CA GLN A 206 -4.95 -1.67 10.11
C GLN A 206 -5.42 -3.13 10.19
N CYS A 207 -6.50 -3.39 10.92
CA CYS A 207 -7.12 -4.70 11.08
C CYS A 207 -8.59 -4.57 11.48
N GLU A 208 -9.33 -5.67 11.49
CA GLU A 208 -10.74 -5.72 11.93
C GLU A 208 -10.91 -5.24 13.38
N ALA A 209 -9.99 -5.64 14.26
CA ALA A 209 -9.91 -5.23 15.65
C ALA A 209 -9.20 -3.87 15.82
N SER A 210 -9.43 -2.94 14.90
CA SER A 210 -8.79 -1.62 14.91
C SER A 210 -9.04 -0.86 16.20
N LEU A 211 -8.05 -0.07 16.62
CA LEU A 211 -8.12 0.82 17.76
C LEU A 211 -9.31 1.78 17.66
N TYR A 212 -9.64 2.25 16.46
CA TYR A 212 -10.72 3.21 16.24
C TYR A 212 -12.10 2.63 16.58
N ASN A 213 -12.29 1.31 16.48
CA ASN A 213 -13.51 0.65 16.92
C ASN A 213 -13.62 0.63 18.45
N GLU A 214 -12.51 0.36 19.14
CA GLU A 214 -12.44 0.38 20.61
C GLU A 214 -12.68 1.80 21.16
N LEU A 215 -12.08 2.82 20.54
CA LEU A 215 -12.26 4.21 20.95
C LEU A 215 -13.72 4.66 20.85
N GLN A 216 -14.46 4.21 19.84
CA GLN A 216 -15.90 4.50 19.73
C GLN A 216 -16.70 3.92 20.90
N GLN A 217 -16.33 2.72 21.38
CA GLN A 217 -16.96 2.13 22.58
C GLN A 217 -16.65 2.94 23.84
N ARG A 218 -15.53 3.66 23.88
CA ARG A 218 -15.15 4.60 24.94
C ARG A 218 -15.81 5.98 24.82
N GLY A 219 -16.75 6.16 23.89
CA GLY A 219 -17.53 7.39 23.74
C GLY A 219 -16.98 8.39 22.73
N TYR A 220 -15.94 8.04 21.97
CA TYR A 220 -15.46 8.89 20.89
C TYR A 220 -16.45 8.87 19.72
N LEU A 221 -16.75 10.04 19.15
CA LEU A 221 -17.54 10.12 17.93
C LEU A 221 -16.62 10.01 16.72
N CYS A 222 -17.09 9.29 15.69
CA CYS A 222 -16.31 9.02 14.50
C CYS A 222 -17.00 9.56 13.24
N ARG A 223 -16.19 10.11 12.33
CA ARG A 223 -16.59 10.44 10.96
C ARG A 223 -15.67 9.75 9.97
N VAL A 224 -16.27 9.18 8.92
CA VAL A 224 -15.61 8.33 7.92
C VAL A 224 -15.75 8.95 6.52
N TRP A 225 -14.61 9.18 5.87
CA TRP A 225 -14.50 9.63 4.48
C TRP A 225 -13.83 8.55 3.62
N PRO A 226 -14.60 7.58 3.08
CA PRO A 226 -14.07 6.55 2.19
C PRO A 226 -13.71 7.12 0.82
N LEU A 227 -12.81 6.44 0.09
CA LEU A 227 -12.44 6.79 -1.28
C LEU A 227 -13.59 6.54 -2.28
N LEU A 228 -14.44 5.56 -2.00
CA LEU A 228 -15.61 5.24 -2.81
C LEU A 228 -16.88 5.50 -2.01
N TYR A 229 -17.92 5.98 -2.68
CA TYR A 229 -19.26 5.92 -2.11
C TYR A 229 -19.61 4.45 -1.83
N PRO A 230 -20.31 4.16 -0.71
CA PRO A 230 -20.76 2.80 -0.40
C PRO A 230 -21.44 2.14 -1.62
N GLU A 231 -20.93 0.98 -2.05
CA GLU A 231 -21.38 0.30 -3.28
C GLU A 231 -22.77 -0.34 -3.12
N ASP A 232 -23.16 -0.71 -1.89
CA ASP A 232 -24.41 -1.39 -1.60
C ASP A 232 -24.95 -1.03 -0.20
N GLU A 233 -26.21 -1.40 0.07
CA GLU A 233 -26.89 -1.15 1.36
C GLU A 233 -26.17 -1.81 2.54
N ARG A 234 -25.54 -2.96 2.33
CA ARG A 234 -24.81 -3.67 3.40
C ARG A 234 -23.61 -2.83 3.84
N ARG A 235 -22.81 -2.35 2.90
CA ARG A 235 -21.64 -1.52 3.18
C ARG A 235 -22.05 -0.15 3.74
N LEU A 236 -23.16 0.42 3.25
CA LEU A 236 -23.74 1.62 3.85
C LEU A 236 -24.11 1.39 5.34
N ALA A 237 -24.74 0.26 5.65
CA ALA A 237 -25.10 -0.11 7.01
C ALA A 237 -23.87 -0.34 7.90
N ASN A 238 -22.76 -0.86 7.36
CA ASN A 238 -21.51 -1.04 8.10
C ASN A 238 -20.95 0.29 8.63
N TYR A 239 -21.00 1.36 7.84
CA TYR A 239 -20.60 2.70 8.32
C TYR A 239 -21.62 3.28 9.31
N GLY A 240 -22.92 3.03 9.05
CA GLY A 240 -24.02 3.56 9.86
C GLY A 240 -23.91 5.07 10.07
N ARG A 241 -24.04 5.51 11.32
CA ARG A 241 -23.97 6.94 11.67
C ARG A 241 -22.59 7.58 11.51
N ASN A 242 -21.54 6.78 11.29
CA ASN A 242 -20.18 7.28 11.22
C ASN A 242 -19.82 7.79 9.83
N LEU A 243 -20.59 7.44 8.78
CA LEU A 243 -20.34 8.00 7.45
C LEU A 243 -20.41 9.53 7.50
N ALA A 244 -19.51 10.21 6.81
CA ALA A 244 -19.55 11.67 6.73
C ALA A 244 -20.88 12.14 6.13
N PRO A 245 -21.59 13.11 6.75
CA PRO A 245 -22.89 13.58 6.27
C PRO A 245 -22.86 14.00 4.79
N MET A 246 -21.81 14.72 4.36
CA MET A 246 -21.61 15.08 2.95
C MET A 246 -21.72 13.89 1.99
N ILE A 247 -21.15 12.73 2.36
CA ILE A 247 -21.13 11.54 1.52
C ILE A 247 -22.49 10.82 1.58
N ALA A 248 -23.08 10.71 2.77
CA ALA A 248 -24.38 10.10 2.96
C ALA A 248 -25.48 10.87 2.22
N GLU A 249 -25.52 12.19 2.39
CA GLU A 249 -26.50 13.09 1.74
C GLU A 249 -26.33 13.10 0.22
N ALA A 250 -25.09 13.10 -0.28
CA ALA A 250 -24.84 13.02 -1.73
C ALA A 250 -25.33 11.68 -2.31
N LEU A 251 -25.09 10.56 -1.63
CA LEU A 251 -25.55 9.24 -2.09
C LEU A 251 -27.08 9.09 -2.01
N GLU A 252 -27.71 9.67 -0.98
CA GLU A 252 -29.17 9.70 -0.87
C GLU A 252 -29.80 10.54 -1.99
N ALA A 253 -29.20 11.69 -2.31
CA ALA A 253 -29.65 12.55 -3.39
C ALA A 253 -29.43 11.95 -4.78
N ASP A 254 -28.34 11.20 -4.97
CA ASP A 254 -28.00 10.53 -6.23
C ASP A 254 -27.45 9.11 -5.99
N PRO A 255 -28.33 8.08 -6.03
CA PRO A 255 -27.91 6.68 -5.90
C PRO A 255 -26.94 6.19 -6.98
N SER A 256 -26.80 6.90 -8.11
CA SER A 256 -25.86 6.51 -9.17
C SER A 256 -24.39 6.70 -8.78
N LEU A 257 -24.13 7.44 -7.69
CA LEU A 257 -22.79 7.62 -7.13
C LEU A 257 -22.24 6.36 -6.48
N ALA A 258 -23.07 5.36 -6.17
CA ALA A 258 -22.66 4.11 -5.52
C ALA A 258 -21.46 3.47 -6.25
N GLY A 259 -20.37 3.22 -5.50
CA GLY A 259 -19.14 2.64 -6.03
C GLY A 259 -18.26 3.55 -6.89
N THR A 260 -18.70 4.78 -7.16
CA THR A 260 -17.84 5.80 -7.76
C THR A 260 -16.93 6.44 -6.72
N THR A 261 -15.89 7.12 -7.19
CA THR A 261 -14.92 7.85 -6.37
C THR A 261 -15.54 9.10 -5.71
N THR A 262 -15.21 9.32 -4.43
CA THR A 262 -15.56 10.55 -3.70
C THR A 262 -14.58 11.70 -4.01
N GLU A 263 -13.45 11.41 -4.66
CA GLU A 263 -12.48 12.41 -5.15
C GLU A 263 -12.16 12.23 -6.65
N PRO A 264 -13.12 12.47 -7.56
CA PRO A 264 -12.94 12.24 -9.00
C PRO A 264 -11.82 13.07 -9.65
N SER A 265 -11.48 14.23 -9.07
CA SER A 265 -10.40 15.09 -9.58
C SER A 265 -8.99 14.54 -9.35
N ARG A 266 -8.81 13.65 -8.35
CA ARG A 266 -7.50 13.09 -7.96
C ARG A 266 -7.41 11.58 -8.17
N PHE A 267 -8.53 10.88 -8.03
CA PHE A 267 -8.59 9.43 -8.10
C PHE A 267 -9.66 9.02 -9.11
N SER A 268 -9.26 8.90 -10.37
CA SER A 268 -10.12 8.32 -11.42
C SER A 268 -10.43 6.85 -11.14
N MET A 269 -11.48 6.29 -11.76
CA MET A 269 -11.82 4.87 -11.58
C MET A 269 -10.68 3.92 -12.01
N GLU A 270 -9.87 4.31 -13.01
CA GLU A 270 -8.68 3.55 -13.40
C GLU A 270 -7.63 3.54 -12.28
N GLU A 271 -7.43 4.69 -11.65
CA GLU A 271 -6.45 4.90 -10.57
C GLU A 271 -6.90 4.24 -9.25
N VAL A 272 -8.22 4.15 -9.04
CA VAL A 272 -8.84 3.31 -8.01
C VAL A 272 -8.57 1.83 -8.30
N ALA A 273 -8.82 1.35 -9.52
CA ALA A 273 -8.63 -0.04 -9.89
C ALA A 273 -7.18 -0.50 -9.71
N LYS A 274 -6.21 0.35 -10.11
CA LYS A 274 -4.77 0.11 -9.88
C LYS A 274 -4.45 -0.06 -8.38
N ARG A 275 -5.04 0.77 -7.52
CA ARG A 275 -4.87 0.65 -6.06
C ARG A 275 -5.53 -0.60 -5.49
N ARG A 276 -6.74 -0.94 -5.95
CA ARG A 276 -7.45 -2.14 -5.52
C ARG A 276 -6.62 -3.39 -5.83
N LEU A 277 -6.07 -3.49 -7.05
CA LEU A 277 -5.18 -4.58 -7.46
C LEU A 277 -3.86 -4.60 -6.66
N SER A 278 -3.28 -3.43 -6.40
CA SER A 278 -2.00 -3.33 -5.68
C SER A 278 -2.10 -3.64 -4.19
N TYR A 279 -3.20 -3.26 -3.54
CA TYR A 279 -3.39 -3.45 -2.09
C TYR A 279 -4.09 -4.76 -1.75
N GLY A 280 -4.67 -5.42 -2.75
CA GLY A 280 -5.58 -6.54 -2.53
C GLY A 280 -6.95 -6.09 -1.99
N ALA A 281 -7.96 -6.95 -2.10
CA ALA A 281 -9.32 -6.62 -1.70
C ALA A 281 -9.41 -6.22 -0.21
N ALA A 282 -8.75 -6.99 0.67
CA ALA A 282 -8.75 -6.76 2.12
C ALA A 282 -8.02 -5.46 2.51
N GLY A 283 -6.85 -5.24 1.91
CA GLY A 283 -6.06 -4.04 2.15
C GLY A 283 -6.77 -2.80 1.63
N PHE A 284 -7.45 -2.93 0.48
CA PHE A 284 -8.25 -1.86 -0.08
C PHE A 284 -9.46 -1.52 0.80
N ALA A 285 -10.16 -2.52 1.32
CA ALA A 285 -11.28 -2.33 2.24
C ALA A 285 -10.85 -1.56 3.51
N LEU A 286 -9.76 -1.97 4.16
CA LEU A 286 -9.29 -1.32 5.38
C LEU A 286 -8.72 0.10 5.15
N GLN A 287 -7.93 0.30 4.08
CA GLN A 287 -7.16 1.54 3.89
C GLN A 287 -7.87 2.60 3.04
N PHE A 288 -8.77 2.19 2.16
CA PHE A 288 -9.46 3.08 1.21
C PHE A 288 -10.96 3.14 1.44
N LEU A 289 -11.59 2.02 1.77
CA LEU A 289 -13.01 2.03 2.17
C LEU A 289 -13.15 2.34 3.67
N LEU A 290 -12.13 2.09 4.49
CA LEU A 290 -12.17 2.28 5.95
C LEU A 290 -13.24 1.39 6.61
N ASP A 291 -13.55 0.27 5.98
CA ASP A 291 -14.47 -0.73 6.50
C ASP A 291 -13.68 -1.83 7.22
N THR A 292 -13.99 -2.03 8.50
CA THR A 292 -13.36 -3.07 9.34
C THR A 292 -14.20 -4.34 9.41
N SER A 293 -15.42 -4.31 8.89
CA SER A 293 -16.30 -5.47 8.79
C SER A 293 -16.03 -6.21 7.48
N LEU A 294 -14.84 -6.80 7.41
CA LEU A 294 -14.42 -7.60 6.27
C LEU A 294 -15.41 -8.75 6.04
N SER A 295 -15.82 -8.92 4.80
CA SER A 295 -16.52 -10.13 4.37
C SER A 295 -15.58 -11.34 4.42
N ASP A 296 -16.12 -12.55 4.54
CA ASP A 296 -15.33 -13.79 4.39
C ASP A 296 -14.55 -13.81 3.07
N ALA A 297 -15.08 -13.17 2.03
CA ALA A 297 -14.42 -13.03 0.74
C ALA A 297 -13.12 -12.20 0.85
N GLU A 298 -13.13 -11.10 1.62
CA GLU A 298 -11.98 -10.24 1.88
C GLU A 298 -11.04 -10.84 2.93
N LYS A 299 -11.56 -11.57 3.92
CA LYS A 299 -10.74 -12.21 4.97
C LYS A 299 -9.76 -13.25 4.39
N TYR A 300 -10.19 -13.96 3.35
CA TYR A 300 -9.41 -15.01 2.67
C TYR A 300 -9.10 -14.58 1.23
N PRO A 301 -8.05 -13.78 1.00
CA PRO A 301 -7.89 -13.04 -0.24
C PRO A 301 -7.56 -13.90 -1.46
N LEU A 302 -6.85 -15.03 -1.28
CA LEU A 302 -6.41 -15.84 -2.41
C LEU A 302 -7.55 -16.77 -2.89
N LYS A 303 -7.99 -16.58 -4.14
CA LYS A 303 -9.08 -17.35 -4.75
C LYS A 303 -8.55 -18.26 -5.86
N LEU A 304 -8.97 -19.52 -5.88
CA LEU A 304 -8.57 -20.44 -6.95
C LEU A 304 -9.23 -20.08 -8.28
N SER A 305 -10.41 -19.47 -8.24
CA SER A 305 -11.12 -18.96 -9.41
C SER A 305 -10.28 -18.03 -10.28
N SER A 306 -9.35 -17.29 -9.69
CA SER A 306 -8.50 -16.33 -10.41
C SER A 306 -7.27 -16.97 -11.06
N LEU A 307 -7.01 -18.26 -10.81
CA LEU A 307 -5.92 -19.00 -11.46
C LEU A 307 -6.30 -19.44 -12.87
N ILE A 308 -5.30 -19.57 -13.74
CA ILE A 308 -5.41 -20.32 -14.99
C ILE A 308 -4.80 -21.70 -14.78
N VAL A 309 -5.58 -22.76 -14.97
CA VAL A 309 -5.12 -24.15 -14.84
C VAL A 309 -5.12 -24.83 -16.20
N THR A 310 -4.00 -25.41 -16.60
CA THR A 310 -3.90 -26.13 -17.88
C THR A 310 -2.78 -27.15 -17.83
N GLN A 311 -2.75 -28.07 -18.79
CA GLN A 311 -1.56 -28.88 -19.06
C GLN A 311 -0.48 -27.97 -19.65
N LEU A 312 0.68 -27.95 -19.01
CA LEU A 312 1.85 -27.21 -19.44
C LEU A 312 2.92 -28.17 -19.96
N ASP A 313 3.53 -27.81 -21.09
CA ASP A 313 4.73 -28.48 -21.57
C ASP A 313 5.92 -28.16 -20.66
N LYS A 314 6.89 -29.06 -20.66
CA LYS A 314 8.06 -28.97 -19.81
C LYS A 314 8.96 -27.80 -20.17
N ASP A 315 9.19 -27.55 -21.45
CA ASP A 315 10.28 -26.69 -21.91
C ASP A 315 9.77 -25.40 -22.55
N SER A 316 8.51 -25.37 -22.98
CA SER A 316 7.98 -24.27 -23.78
C SER A 316 6.51 -23.93 -23.52
N THR A 317 6.10 -22.69 -23.80
CA THR A 317 4.71 -22.25 -23.59
C THR A 317 4.35 -21.01 -24.44
N SER A 318 3.08 -20.61 -24.42
CA SER A 318 2.58 -19.40 -25.10
C SER A 318 3.02 -18.11 -24.38
N MET A 319 3.25 -17.02 -25.13
CA MET A 319 3.62 -15.71 -24.55
C MET A 319 2.45 -14.93 -23.96
N VAL A 320 1.24 -15.13 -24.49
CA VAL A 320 0.04 -14.37 -24.09
C VAL A 320 -1.02 -15.33 -23.59
N TRP A 321 -1.60 -14.99 -22.44
CA TRP A 321 -2.66 -15.73 -21.77
C TRP A 321 -3.77 -14.78 -21.36
N HIS A 322 -5.02 -15.18 -21.62
CA HIS A 322 -6.20 -14.46 -21.18
C HIS A 322 -7.07 -15.36 -20.31
N TRP A 323 -7.55 -14.80 -19.21
CA TRP A 323 -8.49 -15.45 -18.29
C TRP A 323 -9.89 -14.87 -18.49
N ALA A 324 -10.90 -15.74 -18.41
CA ALA A 324 -12.31 -15.35 -18.31
C ALA A 324 -13.08 -16.46 -17.58
N ALA A 325 -13.90 -16.08 -16.59
CA ALA A 325 -14.83 -16.99 -15.95
C ALA A 325 -16.02 -17.28 -16.89
N SER A 326 -16.10 -18.51 -17.39
CA SER A 326 -17.23 -18.97 -18.19
C SER A 326 -17.42 -20.49 -18.00
N ASP A 327 -18.62 -21.00 -18.29
CA ASP A 327 -18.85 -22.45 -18.25
C ASP A 327 -17.95 -23.21 -19.25
N ALA A 328 -17.53 -22.56 -20.34
CA ALA A 328 -16.64 -23.15 -21.35
C ALA A 328 -15.19 -23.30 -20.86
N THR A 329 -14.73 -22.41 -19.99
CA THR A 329 -13.38 -22.47 -19.40
C THR A 329 -13.34 -23.23 -18.08
N ARG A 330 -14.49 -23.49 -17.47
CA ARG A 330 -14.58 -24.18 -16.18
C ARG A 330 -14.11 -25.63 -16.29
N LEU A 331 -13.19 -26.03 -15.41
CA LEU A 331 -12.65 -27.39 -15.38
C LEU A 331 -13.49 -28.27 -14.46
N ALA A 332 -14.56 -28.85 -14.99
CA ALA A 332 -15.47 -29.70 -14.22
C ALA A 332 -14.83 -31.00 -13.71
N ASP A 333 -13.87 -31.55 -14.47
CA ASP A 333 -13.21 -32.82 -14.17
C ASP A 333 -11.96 -32.68 -13.29
N VAL A 334 -11.62 -31.46 -12.86
CA VAL A 334 -10.46 -31.18 -12.01
C VAL A 334 -10.95 -30.92 -10.58
N PRO A 335 -10.44 -31.66 -9.57
CA PRO A 335 -10.85 -31.47 -8.20
C PRO A 335 -10.46 -30.07 -7.68
N CYS A 336 -11.41 -29.38 -7.06
CA CYS A 336 -11.20 -28.07 -6.43
C CYS A 336 -11.37 -28.19 -4.92
N VAL A 337 -10.30 -27.91 -4.16
CA VAL A 337 -10.26 -28.01 -2.68
C VAL A 337 -10.45 -26.64 -1.99
N GLY A 338 -10.96 -25.67 -2.75
CA GLY A 338 -11.20 -24.31 -2.28
C GLY A 338 -12.41 -24.17 -1.34
N MET A 339 -12.75 -22.93 -1.01
CA MET A 339 -13.94 -22.62 -0.23
C MET A 339 -15.22 -22.77 -1.05
N LYS A 340 -16.39 -22.74 -0.38
CA LYS A 340 -17.68 -22.83 -1.06
C LYS A 340 -17.82 -21.72 -2.11
N GLY A 341 -18.08 -22.11 -3.36
CA GLY A 341 -18.20 -21.19 -4.49
C GLY A 341 -16.92 -21.03 -5.32
N ASP A 342 -15.80 -21.59 -4.88
CA ASP A 342 -14.56 -21.59 -5.64
C ASP A 342 -14.59 -22.63 -6.78
N ALA A 343 -13.88 -22.33 -7.87
CA ALA A 343 -13.82 -23.18 -9.06
C ALA A 343 -12.49 -22.99 -9.78
N LEU A 344 -12.07 -23.97 -10.57
CA LEU A 344 -10.87 -23.86 -11.40
C LEU A 344 -11.25 -23.61 -12.85
N TYR A 345 -10.49 -22.74 -13.51
CA TYR A 345 -10.71 -22.34 -14.89
C TYR A 345 -9.46 -22.57 -15.72
N GLY A 346 -9.66 -23.04 -16.95
CA GLY A 346 -8.65 -23.08 -17.98
C GLY A 346 -8.46 -21.74 -18.69
N PRO A 347 -7.51 -21.66 -19.64
CA PRO A 347 -7.27 -20.45 -20.41
C PRO A 347 -8.47 -20.15 -21.32
N PHE A 348 -8.87 -18.88 -21.38
CA PHE A 348 -9.87 -18.44 -22.34
C PHE A 348 -9.25 -18.34 -23.74
N VAL A 349 -8.09 -17.67 -23.83
CA VAL A 349 -7.30 -17.55 -25.06
C VAL A 349 -5.82 -17.65 -24.72
N ARG A 350 -5.05 -18.31 -25.59
CA ARG A 350 -3.57 -18.29 -25.56
C ARG A 350 -3.00 -18.06 -26.95
N SER A 351 -1.83 -17.43 -27.05
CA SER A 351 -1.13 -17.25 -28.33
C SER A 351 -0.72 -18.59 -28.94
N LYS A 352 -0.71 -18.68 -30.27
CA LYS A 352 -0.29 -19.89 -30.99
C LYS A 352 1.21 -20.11 -30.96
N ASP A 353 1.97 -19.01 -30.95
CA ASP A 353 3.42 -19.04 -30.91
C ASP A 353 3.89 -19.53 -29.54
N VAL A 354 4.83 -20.48 -29.57
CA VAL A 354 5.37 -21.17 -28.41
C VAL A 354 6.86 -20.84 -28.30
N TYR A 355 7.29 -20.50 -27.09
CA TYR A 355 8.66 -20.10 -26.78
C TYR A 355 9.15 -20.84 -25.56
N SER A 356 10.48 -21.02 -25.48
CA SER A 356 11.11 -21.57 -24.30
C SER A 356 10.96 -20.63 -23.12
N PHE A 357 10.83 -21.18 -21.91
CA PHE A 357 10.83 -20.38 -20.69
C PHE A 357 12.13 -19.59 -20.56
N SER A 358 12.03 -18.35 -20.06
CA SER A 358 13.20 -17.48 -19.84
C SER A 358 14.07 -17.98 -18.69
N GLY A 359 13.47 -18.66 -17.72
CA GLY A 359 14.18 -19.32 -16.64
C GLY A 359 13.25 -20.11 -15.73
N GLY A 360 13.84 -20.84 -14.78
CA GLY A 360 13.13 -21.65 -13.80
C GLY A 360 13.77 -21.53 -12.43
N VAL A 361 12.94 -21.48 -11.39
CA VAL A 361 13.37 -21.36 -10.00
C VAL A 361 12.80 -22.52 -9.18
N LEU A 362 13.62 -23.07 -8.29
CA LEU A 362 13.22 -24.02 -7.24
C LEU A 362 13.36 -23.32 -5.90
N ALA A 363 12.25 -23.03 -5.22
CA ALA A 363 12.25 -22.56 -3.85
C ALA A 363 12.09 -23.72 -2.88
N ILE A 364 12.81 -23.68 -1.76
CA ILE A 364 12.85 -24.72 -0.73
C ILE A 364 12.66 -24.06 0.63
N ASP A 365 11.65 -24.51 1.38
CA ASP A 365 11.47 -24.23 2.81
C ASP A 365 11.90 -25.49 3.59
N PRO A 366 13.14 -25.51 4.12
CA PRO A 366 13.69 -26.69 4.78
C PRO A 366 13.07 -26.89 6.17
N SER A 367 12.67 -28.12 6.46
CA SER A 367 12.32 -28.51 7.83
C SER A 367 13.58 -28.72 8.68
N GLY A 368 13.49 -28.40 9.97
CA GLY A 368 14.57 -28.64 10.94
C GLY A 368 14.81 -30.13 11.26
N ARG A 369 15.49 -30.42 12.39
CA ARG A 369 15.63 -31.80 12.92
C ARG A 369 14.30 -32.28 13.52
N GLY A 370 13.29 -32.55 12.69
CA GLY A 370 11.94 -32.89 13.12
C GLY A 370 11.20 -33.86 12.19
N LYS A 371 9.90 -34.03 12.47
CA LYS A 371 8.95 -34.81 11.66
C LYS A 371 8.27 -33.98 10.56
N ASP A 372 8.55 -32.68 10.51
CA ASP A 372 7.95 -31.76 9.55
C ASP A 372 8.50 -32.01 8.12
N GLU A 373 7.74 -31.59 7.11
CA GLU A 373 8.12 -31.76 5.71
C GLU A 373 9.00 -30.61 5.22
N THR A 374 9.99 -30.93 4.39
CA THR A 374 10.70 -29.94 3.57
C THR A 374 9.84 -29.64 2.36
N ALA A 375 9.30 -28.43 2.29
CA ALA A 375 8.43 -28.00 1.20
C ALA A 375 9.24 -27.40 0.05
N TYR A 376 8.77 -27.58 -1.19
CA TYR A 376 9.39 -26.99 -2.36
C TYR A 376 8.37 -26.58 -3.42
N ALA A 377 8.75 -25.58 -4.23
CA ALA A 377 7.97 -25.13 -5.38
C ALA A 377 8.88 -24.83 -6.58
N ILE A 378 8.46 -25.25 -7.77
CA ILE A 378 9.14 -25.00 -9.04
C ILE A 378 8.27 -24.06 -9.88
N VAL A 379 8.80 -22.85 -10.12
CA VAL A 379 8.11 -21.81 -10.88
C VAL A 379 8.98 -21.35 -12.03
N LYS A 380 8.42 -21.36 -13.24
CA LYS A 380 9.04 -20.82 -14.46
C LYS A 380 8.46 -19.46 -14.83
N PHE A 381 9.21 -18.72 -15.63
CA PHE A 381 8.83 -17.38 -16.07
C PHE A 381 8.88 -17.27 -17.60
N LEU A 382 7.86 -16.61 -18.16
CA LEU A 382 7.87 -16.13 -19.54
C LEU A 382 6.95 -14.92 -19.68
N ASN A 383 7.46 -13.83 -20.25
CA ASN A 383 6.70 -12.65 -20.66
C ASN A 383 5.73 -12.09 -19.59
N GLY A 384 6.19 -11.98 -18.34
CA GLY A 384 5.36 -11.44 -17.25
C GLY A 384 4.37 -12.42 -16.63
N PHE A 385 4.32 -13.68 -17.10
CA PHE A 385 3.54 -14.77 -16.52
C PHE A 385 4.44 -15.72 -15.72
N LEU A 386 3.87 -16.26 -14.64
CA LEU A 386 4.51 -17.24 -13.76
C LEU A 386 3.80 -18.59 -13.90
N PHE A 387 4.59 -19.64 -14.04
CA PHE A 387 4.11 -20.99 -14.34
C PHE A 387 4.52 -21.93 -13.22
N VAL A 388 3.56 -22.37 -12.42
CA VAL A 388 3.74 -23.32 -11.33
C VAL A 388 3.80 -24.72 -11.93
N MET A 389 5.00 -25.28 -12.03
CA MET A 389 5.25 -26.57 -12.69
C MET A 389 5.10 -27.74 -11.73
N GLU A 390 5.58 -27.57 -10.50
CA GLU A 390 5.55 -28.59 -9.46
C GLU A 390 5.57 -27.96 -8.06
N VAL A 391 4.78 -28.49 -7.12
CA VAL A 391 4.85 -28.13 -5.69
C VAL A 391 4.72 -29.43 -4.89
N GLY A 392 5.49 -29.56 -3.81
CA GLY A 392 5.42 -30.76 -2.99
C GLY A 392 6.10 -30.61 -1.63
N GLY A 393 5.95 -31.65 -0.82
CA GLY A 393 6.59 -31.79 0.49
C GLY A 393 7.29 -33.14 0.59
N LEU A 394 8.50 -33.13 1.15
CA LEU A 394 9.32 -34.31 1.37
C LEU A 394 9.53 -34.52 2.87
N GLN A 395 9.26 -35.72 3.39
CA GLN A 395 9.45 -36.00 4.81
C GLN A 395 10.94 -35.96 5.19
N GLY A 396 11.28 -35.09 6.14
CA GLY A 396 12.62 -34.92 6.70
C GLY A 396 13.37 -33.70 6.16
N GLY A 397 14.28 -33.17 6.98
CA GLY A 397 15.08 -31.98 6.68
C GLY A 397 16.32 -32.26 5.83
N TYR A 398 17.35 -32.85 6.43
CA TYR A 398 18.70 -32.97 5.83
C TYR A 398 19.05 -34.36 5.28
N GLY A 399 18.06 -35.24 5.09
CA GLY A 399 18.32 -36.59 4.61
C GLY A 399 18.93 -36.59 3.21
N GLU A 400 19.96 -37.40 2.96
CA GLU A 400 20.60 -37.50 1.63
C GLU A 400 19.56 -37.82 0.53
N ALA A 401 18.55 -38.64 0.85
CA ALA A 401 17.46 -38.95 -0.07
C ALA A 401 16.62 -37.71 -0.47
N VAL A 402 16.38 -36.79 0.47
CA VAL A 402 15.62 -35.54 0.23
C VAL A 402 16.43 -34.63 -0.68
N LEU A 403 17.71 -34.41 -0.36
CA LEU A 403 18.63 -33.57 -1.14
C LEU A 403 18.79 -34.10 -2.57
N GLN A 404 18.93 -35.42 -2.72
CA GLN A 404 19.07 -36.09 -4.01
C GLN A 404 17.79 -35.97 -4.85
N THR A 405 16.61 -36.09 -4.24
CA THR A 405 15.33 -35.89 -4.91
C THR A 405 15.16 -34.45 -5.38
N LEU A 406 15.48 -33.46 -4.54
CA LEU A 406 15.40 -32.05 -4.90
C LEU A 406 16.33 -31.70 -6.07
N ALA A 407 17.59 -32.16 -6.03
CA ALA A 407 18.54 -31.95 -7.12
C ALA A 407 18.09 -32.62 -8.44
N ASN A 408 17.50 -33.82 -8.37
CA ASN A 408 16.96 -34.49 -9.54
C ASN A 408 15.72 -33.78 -10.11
N LYS A 409 14.85 -33.22 -9.26
CA LYS A 409 13.70 -32.41 -9.70
C LYS A 409 14.15 -31.12 -10.38
N ALA A 410 15.15 -30.43 -9.82
CA ALA A 410 15.74 -29.25 -10.44
C ALA A 410 16.33 -29.55 -11.82
N LYS A 411 17.04 -30.68 -11.96
CA LYS A 411 17.54 -31.16 -13.25
C LYS A 411 16.40 -31.52 -14.20
N TYR A 412 15.39 -32.23 -13.71
CA TYR A 412 14.24 -32.62 -14.52
C TYR A 412 13.54 -31.38 -15.09
N TRP A 413 13.31 -30.34 -14.30
CA TRP A 413 12.62 -29.13 -14.77
C TRP A 413 13.54 -28.08 -15.41
N ASN A 414 14.85 -28.37 -15.53
CA ASN A 414 15.86 -27.45 -16.07
C ASN A 414 15.84 -26.09 -15.35
N VAL A 415 15.94 -26.13 -14.02
CA VAL A 415 15.89 -24.97 -13.14
C VAL A 415 17.26 -24.27 -13.12
N SER A 416 17.31 -22.94 -13.19
CA SER A 416 18.57 -22.18 -13.18
C SER A 416 18.98 -21.72 -11.78
N ASN A 417 18.01 -21.38 -10.93
CA ASN A 417 18.23 -20.81 -9.60
C ASN A 417 17.49 -21.60 -8.52
N VAL A 418 18.11 -21.73 -7.36
CA VAL A 418 17.57 -22.40 -6.18
C VAL A 418 17.55 -21.40 -5.02
N LEU A 419 16.39 -21.25 -4.41
CA LEU A 419 16.16 -20.37 -3.27
C LEU A 419 15.96 -21.22 -2.03
N ILE A 420 16.66 -20.89 -0.94
CA ILE A 420 16.60 -21.65 0.31
C ILE A 420 16.25 -20.68 1.43
N GLU A 421 15.16 -20.93 2.16
CA GLU A 421 14.84 -20.11 3.34
C GLU A 421 15.84 -20.38 4.46
N SER A 422 16.38 -19.32 5.05
CA SER A 422 17.35 -19.43 6.15
C SER A 422 16.63 -19.51 7.50
N ASN A 423 15.87 -20.59 7.71
CA ASN A 423 15.23 -20.88 8.98
C ASN A 423 16.12 -21.82 9.81
N PHE A 424 16.78 -21.27 10.83
CA PHE A 424 17.56 -21.97 11.86
C PHE A 424 18.71 -22.87 11.35
N GLY A 425 19.88 -22.26 11.17
CA GLY A 425 21.17 -22.96 11.02
C GLY A 425 22.01 -22.39 9.88
N ASP A 426 22.70 -21.27 10.14
CA ASP A 426 23.67 -20.54 9.27
C ASP A 426 24.15 -21.31 8.03
N GLY A 427 23.33 -21.36 6.97
CA GLY A 427 23.67 -21.94 5.68
C GLY A 427 24.00 -23.45 5.66
N MET A 428 23.68 -24.22 6.71
CA MET A 428 23.98 -25.66 6.74
C MET A 428 23.26 -26.42 5.62
N PHE A 429 21.99 -26.11 5.35
CA PHE A 429 21.25 -26.73 4.25
C PHE A 429 21.90 -26.42 2.90
N THR A 430 22.26 -25.16 2.67
CA THR A 430 22.99 -24.67 1.50
C THR A 430 24.30 -25.44 1.29
N GLN A 431 25.10 -25.59 2.36
CA GLN A 431 26.36 -26.33 2.31
C GLN A 431 26.19 -27.81 1.99
N LEU A 432 25.10 -28.44 2.45
CA LEU A 432 24.81 -29.85 2.20
C LEU A 432 24.27 -30.11 0.79
N ILE A 433 23.42 -29.23 0.26
CA ILE A 433 22.78 -29.44 -1.06
C ILE A 433 23.70 -29.07 -2.23
N THR A 434 24.60 -28.11 -2.04
CA THR A 434 25.55 -27.66 -3.08
C THR A 434 26.37 -28.82 -3.71
N PRO A 435 27.04 -29.71 -2.94
CA PRO A 435 27.77 -30.84 -3.53
C PRO A 435 26.86 -31.86 -4.22
N VAL A 436 25.59 -31.95 -3.82
CA VAL A 436 24.62 -32.87 -4.46
C VAL A 436 24.27 -32.40 -5.88
N PHE A 437 24.11 -31.09 -6.09
CA PHE A 437 23.91 -30.53 -7.43
C PHE A 437 25.10 -30.82 -8.37
N GLN A 438 26.32 -30.73 -7.85
CA GLN A 438 27.52 -31.09 -8.59
C GLN A 438 27.54 -32.58 -8.97
N LYS A 439 27.19 -33.46 -8.03
CA LYS A 439 27.10 -34.92 -8.25
C LYS A 439 26.04 -35.30 -9.28
N VAL A 440 24.91 -34.60 -9.31
CA VAL A 440 23.81 -34.81 -10.28
C VAL A 440 24.13 -34.25 -11.67
N GLY A 441 25.15 -33.40 -11.78
CA GLY A 441 25.58 -32.76 -13.03
C GLY A 441 24.60 -31.69 -13.50
N HIS A 442 24.02 -30.92 -12.59
CA HIS A 442 23.11 -29.81 -12.89
C HIS A 442 23.54 -28.56 -12.09
N PRO A 443 24.45 -27.72 -12.61
CA PRO A 443 24.90 -26.53 -11.92
C PRO A 443 23.78 -25.49 -11.86
N VAL A 444 23.57 -24.91 -10.67
CA VAL A 444 22.51 -23.91 -10.39
C VAL A 444 23.06 -22.78 -9.55
N GLY A 445 22.49 -21.58 -9.69
CA GLY A 445 22.70 -20.50 -8.71
C GLY A 445 21.95 -20.83 -7.42
N ILE A 446 22.58 -20.66 -6.26
CA ILE A 446 21.95 -20.91 -4.96
C ILE A 446 21.95 -19.62 -4.15
N GLU A 447 20.78 -19.22 -3.68
CA GLU A 447 20.57 -17.97 -2.94
C GLU A 447 19.82 -18.24 -1.63
N GLU A 448 20.26 -17.61 -0.54
CA GLU A 448 19.59 -17.69 0.75
C GLU A 448 18.61 -16.53 0.91
N VAL A 449 17.37 -16.84 1.28
CA VAL A 449 16.32 -15.86 1.50
C VAL A 449 16.03 -15.74 2.99
N ARG A 450 16.07 -14.50 3.51
CA ARG A 450 15.71 -14.17 4.90
C ARG A 450 14.53 -13.23 4.91
N SER A 451 13.58 -13.47 5.80
CA SER A 451 12.48 -12.54 6.06
C SER A 451 12.41 -12.15 7.53
N THR A 452 12.09 -10.88 7.76
CA THR A 452 11.85 -10.31 9.10
C THR A 452 10.40 -9.91 9.31
N THR A 453 9.57 -10.01 8.27
CA THR A 453 8.14 -9.71 8.29
C THR A 453 7.32 -10.95 8.64
N MET A 454 6.09 -10.73 9.08
CA MET A 454 5.15 -11.81 9.40
C MET A 454 4.87 -12.68 8.16
N LYS A 455 5.01 -14.00 8.31
CA LYS A 455 4.96 -15.00 7.22
C LYS A 455 3.65 -14.91 6.43
N GLU A 456 2.52 -14.86 7.10
CA GLU A 456 1.20 -14.88 6.48
C GLU A 456 0.93 -13.62 5.64
N ALA A 457 1.26 -12.45 6.18
CA ALA A 457 1.14 -11.20 5.44
C ALA A 457 2.08 -11.16 4.23
N ARG A 458 3.33 -11.65 4.36
CA ARG A 458 4.28 -11.74 3.25
C ARG A 458 3.75 -12.60 2.11
N ILE A 459 3.22 -13.78 2.43
CA ILE A 459 2.64 -14.71 1.45
C ILE A 459 1.50 -14.03 0.70
N ILE A 460 0.55 -13.43 1.42
CA ILE A 460 -0.61 -12.74 0.84
C ILE A 460 -0.16 -11.57 -0.03
N ASP A 461 0.68 -10.67 0.49
CA ASP A 461 1.16 -9.48 -0.24
C ASP A 461 1.93 -9.84 -1.52
N THR A 462 2.50 -11.05 -1.59
CA THR A 462 3.22 -11.55 -2.77
C THR A 462 2.29 -12.23 -3.77
N LEU A 463 1.38 -13.09 -3.31
CA LEU A 463 0.55 -13.92 -4.18
C LEU A 463 -0.73 -13.22 -4.65
N GLU A 464 -1.37 -12.43 -3.79
CA GLU A 464 -2.67 -11.79 -4.07
C GLU A 464 -2.62 -10.96 -5.36
N PRO A 465 -1.65 -10.03 -5.58
CA PRO A 465 -1.64 -9.21 -6.79
C PRO A 465 -1.40 -10.02 -8.07
N VAL A 466 -0.62 -11.11 -8.00
CA VAL A 466 -0.29 -11.97 -9.16
C VAL A 466 -1.48 -12.86 -9.52
N ILE A 467 -2.20 -13.36 -8.52
CA ILE A 467 -3.40 -14.19 -8.70
C ILE A 467 -4.55 -13.33 -9.20
N GLU A 468 -4.80 -12.16 -8.61
CA GLU A 468 -5.85 -11.23 -9.06
C GLU A 468 -5.62 -10.71 -10.48
N SER A 469 -4.36 -10.52 -10.89
CA SER A 469 -4.02 -10.14 -12.26
C SER A 469 -3.98 -11.31 -13.25
N HIS A 470 -4.37 -12.51 -12.83
CA HIS A 470 -4.38 -13.74 -13.63
C HIS A 470 -3.02 -14.10 -14.24
N LYS A 471 -1.93 -13.74 -13.54
CA LYS A 471 -0.55 -13.96 -13.99
C LYS A 471 0.08 -15.24 -13.45
N LEU A 472 -0.58 -15.90 -12.49
CA LEU A 472 -0.15 -17.21 -11.97
C LEU A 472 -0.90 -18.34 -12.69
N ILE A 473 -0.17 -19.07 -13.52
CA ILE A 473 -0.66 -20.20 -14.31
C ILE A 473 -0.17 -21.49 -13.65
N VAL A 474 -1.07 -22.44 -13.44
CA VAL A 474 -0.80 -23.67 -12.68
C VAL A 474 -0.90 -24.88 -13.60
N ASN A 475 0.13 -25.74 -13.58
CA ASN A 475 0.08 -27.01 -14.28
C ASN A 475 -0.99 -27.91 -13.66
N GLN A 476 -1.82 -28.55 -14.48
CA GLN A 476 -2.91 -29.42 -14.02
C GLN A 476 -2.41 -30.59 -13.14
N SER A 477 -1.17 -31.05 -13.37
CA SER A 477 -0.54 -32.07 -12.52
C SER A 477 -0.42 -31.61 -11.06
N VAL A 478 -0.09 -30.34 -10.82
CA VAL A 478 0.03 -29.77 -9.46
C VAL A 478 -1.29 -29.88 -8.71
N VAL A 479 -2.41 -29.60 -9.37
CA VAL A 479 -3.74 -29.72 -8.78
C VAL A 479 -4.07 -31.17 -8.45
N THR A 480 -3.75 -32.08 -9.37
CA THR A 480 -4.05 -33.51 -9.22
C THR A 480 -3.22 -34.13 -8.09
N ASP A 481 -1.93 -33.80 -8.02
CA ASP A 481 -1.01 -34.27 -6.98
C ASP A 481 -1.39 -33.70 -5.61
N ASP A 482 -1.71 -32.39 -5.55
CA ASP A 482 -2.13 -31.74 -4.31
C ASP A 482 -3.45 -32.31 -3.77
N TYR A 483 -4.38 -32.69 -4.65
CA TYR A 483 -5.63 -33.34 -4.25
C TYR A 483 -5.38 -34.68 -3.53
N GLN A 484 -4.38 -35.46 -3.96
CA GLN A 484 -4.00 -36.69 -3.26
C GLN A 484 -3.47 -36.42 -1.84
N VAL A 485 -2.77 -35.30 -1.66
CA VAL A 485 -2.33 -34.86 -0.34
C VAL A 485 -3.52 -34.40 0.48
N TYR A 486 -4.41 -33.58 -0.08
CA TYR A 486 -5.63 -33.12 0.57
C TYR A 486 -6.49 -34.29 1.10
N MET A 487 -6.63 -35.37 0.33
CA MET A 487 -7.39 -36.54 0.76
C MET A 487 -6.79 -37.27 1.97
N ARG A 488 -5.48 -37.12 2.21
CA ARG A 488 -4.77 -37.76 3.33
C ARG A 488 -4.63 -36.83 4.51
N ASP A 489 -4.15 -35.61 4.25
CA ASP A 489 -3.93 -34.57 5.23
C ASP A 489 -4.17 -33.18 4.59
N PRO A 490 -5.37 -32.63 4.74
CA PRO A 490 -5.74 -31.32 4.20
C PRO A 490 -4.80 -30.18 4.59
N ALA A 491 -4.20 -30.23 5.79
CA ALA A 491 -3.40 -29.12 6.30
C ALA A 491 -2.11 -28.90 5.48
N TYR A 492 -1.59 -29.95 4.84
CA TYR A 492 -0.42 -29.89 3.95
C TYR A 492 -0.77 -29.65 2.47
N SER A 493 -2.05 -29.52 2.11
CA SER A 493 -2.45 -29.21 0.73
C SER A 493 -2.21 -27.75 0.40
N LEU A 494 -1.50 -27.48 -0.70
CA LEU A 494 -1.22 -26.15 -1.20
C LEU A 494 -2.49 -25.34 -1.42
N PHE A 495 -3.49 -25.89 -2.11
CA PHE A 495 -4.70 -25.14 -2.45
C PHE A 495 -5.64 -25.00 -1.24
N TYR A 496 -5.57 -25.93 -0.28
CA TYR A 496 -6.21 -25.76 1.02
C TYR A 496 -5.60 -24.60 1.82
N GLN A 497 -4.26 -24.55 1.91
CA GLN A 497 -3.52 -23.46 2.54
C GLN A 497 -3.83 -22.13 1.86
N MET A 498 -3.74 -22.09 0.52
CA MET A 498 -3.98 -20.88 -0.29
C MET A 498 -5.34 -20.26 0.01
N THR A 499 -6.41 -21.06 0.01
CA THR A 499 -7.77 -20.52 0.19
C THR A 499 -8.12 -20.15 1.62
N ARG A 500 -7.33 -20.56 2.61
CA ARG A 500 -7.62 -20.40 4.05
C ARG A 500 -6.62 -19.53 4.78
N ILE A 501 -5.56 -19.07 4.10
CA ILE A 501 -4.64 -18.11 4.69
C ILE A 501 -5.36 -16.76 4.90
N CYS A 502 -5.15 -16.16 6.07
CA CYS A 502 -5.55 -14.79 6.35
C CYS A 502 -4.37 -14.04 6.99
N ARG A 503 -4.50 -12.73 7.18
CA ARG A 503 -3.42 -11.88 7.73
C ARG A 503 -3.21 -12.07 9.25
N GLU A 504 -3.90 -13.01 9.89
CA GLU A 504 -3.72 -13.31 11.31
C GLU A 504 -2.48 -14.20 11.51
N LYS A 505 -1.70 -13.92 12.55
CA LYS A 505 -0.54 -14.76 12.89
C LYS A 505 -1.01 -16.15 13.34
N GLY A 506 -0.45 -17.19 12.75
CA GLY A 506 -0.86 -18.58 12.98
C GLY A 506 -2.21 -18.91 12.35
N ALA A 507 -2.56 -18.26 11.23
CA ALA A 507 -3.83 -18.50 10.52
C ALA A 507 -4.00 -19.96 10.06
N LEU A 508 -2.88 -20.64 9.77
CA LEU A 508 -2.84 -22.01 9.30
C LEU A 508 -2.00 -22.88 10.25
N ALA A 509 -2.33 -24.16 10.32
CA ALA A 509 -1.51 -25.14 11.04
C ALA A 509 -0.17 -25.41 10.33
N HIS A 510 -0.21 -25.42 9.00
CA HIS A 510 0.95 -25.56 8.11
C HIS A 510 0.79 -24.60 6.94
N ASP A 511 1.87 -23.96 6.52
CA ASP A 511 1.91 -23.02 5.40
C ASP A 511 3.15 -23.21 4.51
N ASP A 512 3.94 -24.25 4.76
CA ASP A 512 5.28 -24.46 4.20
C ASP A 512 5.28 -24.53 2.65
N ARG A 513 4.29 -25.21 2.06
CA ARG A 513 4.16 -25.32 0.59
C ARG A 513 3.72 -24.02 -0.06
N LEU A 514 2.77 -23.33 0.55
CA LEU A 514 2.31 -22.03 0.09
C LEU A 514 3.43 -20.99 0.22
N ASP A 515 4.25 -21.08 1.27
CA ASP A 515 5.36 -20.19 1.48
C ASP A 515 6.52 -20.45 0.50
N ALA A 516 6.86 -21.71 0.22
CA ALA A 516 7.80 -22.06 -0.84
C ALA A 516 7.32 -21.51 -2.20
N LEU A 517 6.02 -21.60 -2.51
CA LEU A 517 5.45 -21.00 -3.72
C LEU A 517 5.59 -19.47 -3.70
N ALA A 518 5.25 -18.81 -2.59
CA ALA A 518 5.39 -17.36 -2.45
C ALA A 518 6.83 -16.89 -2.62
N MET A 519 7.81 -17.64 -2.09
CA MET A 519 9.23 -17.37 -2.25
C MET A 519 9.67 -17.41 -3.72
N ALA A 520 9.25 -18.44 -4.46
CA ALA A 520 9.54 -18.55 -5.90
C ALA A 520 8.89 -17.41 -6.70
N VAL A 521 7.64 -17.06 -6.38
CA VAL A 521 6.93 -15.94 -7.01
C VAL A 521 7.63 -14.61 -6.72
N ARG A 522 8.06 -14.40 -5.46
CA ARG A 522 8.74 -13.17 -5.04
C ARG A 522 10.00 -12.91 -5.84
N PHE A 523 10.82 -13.94 -6.03
CA PHE A 523 12.05 -13.84 -6.84
C PHE A 523 11.76 -13.33 -8.24
N TRP A 524 10.72 -13.85 -8.90
CA TRP A 524 10.37 -13.40 -10.25
C TRP A 524 9.80 -11.98 -10.26
N LEU A 525 9.05 -11.57 -9.24
CA LEU A 525 8.59 -10.18 -9.12
C LEU A 525 9.76 -9.20 -8.98
N ASP A 526 10.76 -9.55 -8.16
CA ASP A 526 11.96 -8.74 -7.99
C ASP A 526 12.80 -8.71 -9.29
N TYR A 527 12.90 -9.85 -10.02
CA TYR A 527 13.52 -9.91 -11.35
C TYR A 527 12.82 -9.00 -12.37
N MET A 528 11.48 -9.01 -12.41
CA MET A 528 10.67 -8.17 -13.29
C MET A 528 10.84 -6.68 -12.98
N ALA A 529 10.97 -6.31 -11.71
CA ALA A 529 11.18 -4.92 -11.31
C ALA A 529 12.53 -4.38 -11.82
N VAL A 530 13.60 -5.19 -11.70
CA VAL A 530 14.95 -4.83 -12.19
C VAL A 530 14.98 -4.70 -13.72
N ASP A 531 14.30 -5.59 -14.45
CA ASP A 531 14.24 -5.52 -15.91
C ASP A 531 13.42 -4.32 -16.39
N ALA A 532 12.34 -3.98 -15.69
CA ALA A 532 11.56 -2.77 -15.96
C ALA A 532 12.37 -1.49 -15.75
N GLU A 533 13.17 -1.40 -14.68
CA GLU A 533 14.06 -0.25 -14.43
C GLU A 533 15.12 -0.10 -15.53
N LYS A 534 15.77 -1.20 -15.93
CA LYS A 534 16.73 -1.21 -17.06
C LYS A 534 16.08 -0.84 -18.38
N GLY A 535 14.85 -1.30 -18.63
CA GLY A 535 14.08 -0.92 -19.81
C GLY A 535 13.66 0.55 -19.82
N VAL A 536 13.37 1.14 -18.65
CA VAL A 536 13.11 2.57 -18.49
C VAL A 536 14.40 3.38 -18.71
N GLU A 537 15.53 2.94 -18.18
CA GLU A 537 16.84 3.58 -18.40
C GLU A 537 17.22 3.54 -19.89
N ALA A 538 17.07 2.39 -20.55
CA ALA A 538 17.31 2.24 -21.98
C ALA A 538 16.38 3.12 -22.83
N LYS A 539 15.07 3.16 -22.52
CA LYS A 539 14.14 4.08 -23.20
C LYS A 539 14.44 5.55 -22.92
N ARG A 540 14.99 5.86 -21.75
CA ARG A 540 15.40 7.21 -21.37
C ARG A 540 16.69 7.61 -22.08
N GLU A 541 17.64 6.70 -22.25
CA GLU A 541 18.83 6.87 -23.09
C GLU A 541 18.44 7.03 -24.56
N ASP A 542 17.57 6.18 -25.10
CA ASP A 542 17.03 6.32 -26.47
C ASP A 542 16.32 7.67 -26.65
N TRP A 543 15.54 8.10 -25.66
CA TRP A 543 14.86 9.41 -25.68
C TRP A 543 15.84 10.58 -25.55
N LEU A 544 16.90 10.44 -24.74
CA LEU A 544 17.97 11.43 -24.59
C LEU A 544 18.81 11.53 -25.87
N GLU A 545 19.18 10.41 -26.49
CA GLU A 545 19.84 10.37 -27.80
C GLU A 545 18.95 10.98 -28.89
N ALA A 546 17.65 10.67 -28.89
CA ALA A 546 16.69 11.29 -29.81
C ALA A 546 16.49 12.80 -29.55
N GLN A 547 16.74 13.29 -28.33
CA GLN A 547 16.74 14.72 -28.01
C GLN A 547 18.08 15.40 -28.36
N LEU A 548 19.20 14.70 -28.19
CA LEU A 548 20.56 15.16 -28.53
C LEU A 548 20.79 15.21 -30.04
N ASN A 549 20.14 14.33 -30.80
CA ASN A 549 20.19 14.30 -32.27
C ASN A 549 19.16 15.22 -32.95
N LYS A 550 18.45 16.07 -32.20
CA LYS A 550 17.62 17.12 -32.83
C LYS A 550 18.55 18.23 -33.34
N PRO A 551 18.47 18.62 -34.62
CA PRO A 551 19.22 19.78 -35.11
C PRO A 551 18.78 21.04 -34.35
N GLU A 552 19.75 21.84 -33.90
CA GLU A 552 19.51 23.12 -33.21
C GLU A 552 18.76 24.08 -34.15
N VAL A 553 17.50 24.39 -33.84
CA VAL A 553 16.76 25.48 -34.50
C VAL A 553 17.25 26.80 -33.91
N THR A 554 18.06 27.55 -34.63
CA THR A 554 18.69 28.77 -34.10
C THR A 554 18.05 30.10 -34.53
N THR A 555 17.13 30.16 -35.51
CA THR A 555 16.47 31.43 -35.85
C THR A 555 15.07 31.27 -36.46
N TRP A 556 14.15 32.14 -36.03
CA TRP A 556 12.83 32.36 -36.62
C TRP A 556 12.82 33.72 -37.32
N GLU A 557 12.61 33.76 -38.64
CA GLU A 557 12.35 35.01 -39.36
C GLU A 557 10.85 35.12 -39.70
N LEU A 558 10.34 36.34 -39.51
CA LEU A 558 8.92 36.69 -39.69
C LEU A 558 8.78 37.49 -40.98
N ASP A 559 8.14 36.92 -41.99
CA ASP A 559 7.79 37.62 -43.23
C ASP A 559 6.27 37.80 -43.38
N ILE A 560 5.87 38.54 -44.41
CA ILE A 560 4.48 38.90 -44.75
C ILE A 560 3.54 37.70 -45.01
N ASN A 561 4.07 36.47 -45.08
CA ASN A 561 3.32 35.23 -45.25
C ASN A 561 3.40 34.26 -44.05
N GLY A 562 4.06 34.62 -42.95
CA GLY A 562 4.16 33.84 -41.71
C GLY A 562 5.57 33.28 -41.40
N TYR A 563 5.70 32.54 -40.29
CA TYR A 563 6.99 32.05 -39.77
C TYR A 563 7.65 31.00 -40.69
N ARG A 564 8.93 31.19 -41.03
CA ARG A 564 9.79 30.14 -41.64
C ARG A 564 10.88 29.69 -40.67
N VAL A 565 11.11 28.38 -40.62
CA VAL A 565 12.20 27.73 -39.89
C VAL A 565 13.36 27.47 -40.85
N LEU A 566 14.56 27.94 -40.53
CA LEU A 566 15.79 27.60 -41.23
C LEU A 566 16.58 26.58 -40.38
N MET A 567 16.88 25.42 -40.98
CA MET A 567 17.76 24.40 -40.41
C MET A 567 19.17 24.64 -40.95
N THR A 568 20.19 24.71 -40.09
CA THR A 568 21.56 25.10 -40.51
C THR A 568 22.39 24.00 -41.17
N ASP A 569 21.93 22.75 -41.25
CA ASP A 569 22.73 21.65 -41.84
C ASP A 569 21.96 20.82 -42.88
N ALA A 570 21.54 21.47 -43.98
CA ALA A 570 21.19 20.75 -45.20
C ALA A 570 21.76 21.49 -46.42
N GLN A 571 22.92 21.01 -46.88
CA GLN A 571 23.23 21.09 -48.30
C GLN A 571 22.09 20.41 -49.07
N ASP A 572 21.50 21.15 -50.00
CA ASP A 572 20.67 20.70 -51.12
C ASP A 572 19.95 19.36 -50.95
N ASP A 573 18.70 19.39 -50.48
CA ASP A 573 17.62 18.71 -51.19
C ASP A 573 16.23 19.14 -50.69
N LEU A 574 15.42 19.63 -51.63
CA LEU A 574 14.04 20.07 -51.46
C LEU A 574 13.12 18.85 -51.23
N LEU A 575 12.61 18.67 -50.01
CA LEU A 575 11.46 17.81 -49.75
C LEU A 575 10.31 18.61 -49.14
N ASN A 576 9.36 18.97 -50.01
CA ASN A 576 8.07 19.56 -49.67
C ASN A 576 7.22 18.57 -48.85
N LEU A 577 7.16 18.76 -47.54
CA LEU A 577 6.12 18.15 -46.69
C LEU A 577 4.89 19.07 -46.68
N ARG A 578 3.90 18.74 -47.50
CA ARG A 578 2.52 19.23 -47.34
C ARG A 578 1.91 18.52 -46.13
N MET A 579 1.49 19.29 -45.14
CA MET A 579 0.67 18.81 -44.03
C MET A 579 -0.69 18.31 -44.53
N TYR A 580 -1.08 17.12 -44.07
CA TYR A 580 -2.47 16.72 -43.82
C TYR A 580 -2.59 16.36 -42.35
#